data_AF-A0A382UH79-F1
#
_entry.id   AF-A0A382UH79-F1
#
_cell.length_a   1.000
_cell.length_b   1.000
_cell.length_c   1.000
_cell.angle_alpha   90.00
_cell.angle_beta   90.00
_cell.angle_gamma   90.00
#
_symmetry.space_group_name_H-M   'P 1'
#
loop_
_entity.id
_entity.type
_entity.pdbx_description
1 polymer ?
#
loop_
_entity_poly.entity_id
_entity_poly.type
_entity_poly.pdbx_seq_one_letter_code
_entity_poly.pdbx_strand_id
1 'polypeptide(L)'
;MSCANCPHSLQRSFHPACFWGFTRRTLLKSLFGGGLGLPFFDRIANATRKKDPRRSRLTPGDRLVFAFDDRKGQPITPEDIPLDERPAFAYPMDPITEVVRSRFRLNQVLLVRLKPEGLSERTREYALQGLVCYSAVCTHTGCDVS
;
A
#
# COMPACT_ATOMS: atom_id res chain seq x y z
N MET A 1 32.57 94.81 17.13
CA MET A 1 33.56 93.99 16.39
C MET A 1 33.16 92.53 16.53
N SER A 2 32.51 91.95 15.51
CA SER A 2 33.13 91.10 14.46
C SER A 2 33.49 89.70 14.97
N CYS A 3 32.71 88.68 14.61
CA CYS A 3 33.08 87.69 13.59
C CYS A 3 32.10 86.51 13.57
N ALA A 4 31.99 85.93 12.38
CA ALA A 4 30.97 85.00 11.92
C ALA A 4 31.36 83.51 12.06
N ASN A 5 30.39 82.65 11.74
CA ASN A 5 30.48 81.25 11.26
C ASN A 5 30.85 80.10 12.22
N CYS A 6 29.89 79.18 12.42
CA CYS A 6 30.09 77.74 12.14
C CYS A 6 28.73 77.05 11.89
N PRO A 7 28.57 76.21 10.84
CA PRO A 7 27.31 75.56 10.48
C PRO A 7 27.19 74.11 10.98
N HIS A 8 25.96 73.60 10.99
CA HIS A 8 25.60 72.18 10.98
C HIS A 8 26.00 71.30 12.20
N SER A 9 25.03 71.07 13.10
CA SER A 9 24.89 69.75 13.75
C SER A 9 23.41 69.41 13.91
N LEU A 10 22.88 68.70 12.91
CA LEU A 10 21.58 68.03 13.00
C LEU A 10 21.72 66.93 14.07
N GLN A 11 21.10 67.17 15.22
CA GLN A 11 20.86 66.16 16.25
C GLN A 11 20.15 64.95 15.64
N ARG A 12 20.89 63.84 15.49
CA ARG A 12 20.32 62.52 15.30
C ARG A 12 19.50 62.17 16.54
N SER A 13 18.18 62.30 16.42
CA SER A 13 17.22 61.72 17.36
C SER A 13 17.22 60.21 17.14
N PHE A 14 18.04 59.50 17.92
CA PHE A 14 17.83 58.10 18.20
C PHE A 14 16.92 58.01 19.42
N HIS A 15 15.69 57.57 19.22
CA HIS A 15 14.93 56.94 20.28
C HIS A 15 14.47 55.53 19.90
N PRO A 16 14.49 54.59 20.87
CA PRO A 16 14.38 53.16 20.62
C PRO A 16 12.94 52.65 20.77
N ALA A 17 12.66 51.57 20.04
CA ALA A 17 11.74 50.46 20.31
C ALA A 17 10.32 50.75 20.87
N CYS A 18 9.26 50.38 20.12
CA CYS A 18 8.54 49.10 20.31
C CYS A 18 7.23 49.01 19.49
N PHE A 19 6.99 47.80 18.95
CA PHE A 19 5.70 47.12 18.75
C PHE A 19 4.65 47.69 17.77
N TRP A 20 4.70 47.21 16.52
CA TRP A 20 3.53 46.59 15.86
C TRP A 20 4.00 45.66 14.74
N GLY A 21 4.58 44.54 15.17
CA GLY A 21 5.22 43.55 14.31
C GLY A 21 4.21 42.60 13.67
N PHE A 22 3.61 42.99 12.55
CA PHE A 22 3.16 42.04 11.52
C PHE A 22 3.19 42.72 10.15
N THR A 23 4.39 42.80 9.57
CA THR A 23 4.55 43.24 8.18
C THR A 23 3.90 42.20 7.25
N ARG A 24 3.24 42.63 6.17
CA ARG A 24 2.64 41.74 5.13
C ARG A 24 3.63 40.64 4.66
N ARG A 25 4.92 40.97 4.65
CA ARG A 25 6.02 40.04 4.33
C ARG A 25 6.21 38.94 5.38
N THR A 26 5.98 39.21 6.66
CA THR A 26 6.06 38.22 7.75
C THR A 26 4.90 37.24 7.70
N LEU A 27 3.70 37.73 7.35
CA LEU A 27 2.52 36.91 7.08
C LEU A 27 2.70 36.03 5.83
N LEU A 28 3.17 36.60 4.71
CA LEU A 28 3.48 35.84 3.50
C LEU A 28 4.56 34.78 3.71
N LYS A 29 5.63 35.10 4.45
CA LYS A 29 6.69 34.15 4.80
C LYS A 29 6.18 32.99 5.66
N SER A 30 5.27 33.27 6.60
CA SER A 30 4.66 32.23 7.44
C SER A 30 3.67 31.35 6.66
N LEU A 31 2.92 31.92 5.72
CA LEU A 31 2.05 31.17 4.81
C LEU A 31 2.83 30.26 3.85
N PHE A 32 3.94 30.74 3.29
CA PHE A 32 4.84 29.91 2.48
C PHE A 32 5.57 28.84 3.31
N GLY A 33 6.02 29.18 4.53
CA GLY A 33 6.68 28.23 5.43
C GLY A 33 5.75 27.15 5.99
N GLY A 34 4.51 27.52 6.33
CA GLY A 34 3.49 26.59 6.82
C GLY A 34 2.87 25.73 5.71
N GLY A 35 2.65 26.31 4.53
CA GLY A 35 2.05 25.61 3.38
C GLY A 35 2.94 24.50 2.79
N LEU A 36 4.27 24.64 2.88
CA LEU A 36 5.23 23.61 2.48
C LEU A 36 5.52 22.57 3.59
N GLY A 37 5.23 22.90 4.84
CA GLY A 37 5.46 22.00 5.99
C GLY A 37 4.45 20.85 6.06
N LEU A 38 3.17 21.12 5.84
CA LEU A 38 2.08 20.12 5.93
C LEU A 38 2.29 18.86 5.05
N PRO A 39 2.64 18.95 3.75
CA PRO A 39 2.91 17.74 2.96
C PRO A 39 4.16 16.96 3.43
N PHE A 40 5.10 17.64 4.09
CA PHE A 40 6.29 17.00 4.66
C PHE A 40 5.95 16.24 5.95
N PHE A 41 5.14 16.83 6.83
CA PHE A 41 4.64 16.16 8.04
C PHE A 41 3.76 14.95 7.73
N ASP A 42 2.88 15.05 6.72
CA ASP A 42 2.02 13.94 6.31
C ASP A 42 2.81 12.77 5.70
N ARG A 43 3.92 13.06 4.99
CA ARG A 43 4.86 12.02 4.53
C ARG A 43 5.58 11.32 5.67
N ILE A 44 6.02 12.05 6.70
CA ILE A 44 6.69 11.45 7.87
C ILE A 44 5.70 10.61 8.69
N ALA A 45 4.48 11.12 8.90
CA ALA A 45 3.42 10.41 9.63
C ALA A 45 3.00 9.10 8.94
N ASN A 46 2.95 9.08 7.60
CA ASN A 46 2.55 7.89 6.85
C ASN A 46 3.70 6.89 6.59
N ALA A 47 4.96 7.31 6.70
CA ALA A 47 6.13 6.44 6.48
C ALA A 47 6.23 5.29 7.51
N THR A 48 5.65 5.44 8.69
CA THR A 48 5.67 4.43 9.77
C THR A 48 4.45 3.50 9.76
N ARG A 49 3.51 3.69 8.82
CA ARG A 49 2.33 2.82 8.71
C ARG A 49 2.77 1.40 8.33
N LYS A 50 2.71 0.47 9.30
CA LYS A 50 2.93 -0.96 9.07
C LYS A 50 1.99 -1.44 7.96
N LYS A 51 2.55 -2.04 6.91
CA LYS A 51 1.77 -2.64 5.82
C LYS A 51 0.98 -3.82 6.39
N ASP A 52 -0.32 -3.88 6.11
CA ASP A 52 -1.18 -5.00 6.50
C ASP A 52 -0.59 -6.30 5.88
N PRO A 53 -0.15 -7.28 6.69
CA PRO A 53 0.49 -8.48 6.17
C PRO A 53 -0.47 -9.30 5.29
N ARG A 54 -1.79 -9.13 5.44
CA ARG A 54 -2.79 -9.76 4.56
C ARG A 54 -2.78 -9.21 3.13
N ARG A 55 -2.11 -8.08 2.88
CA ARG A 55 -1.88 -7.49 1.55
C ARG A 55 -0.55 -7.91 0.91
N SER A 56 0.24 -8.75 1.60
CA SER A 56 1.44 -9.31 1.00
C SER A 56 1.09 -10.17 -0.21
N ARG A 57 2.02 -10.30 -1.15
CA ARG A 57 1.83 -11.12 -2.35
C ARG A 57 1.94 -12.60 -1.99
N LEU A 58 1.28 -13.47 -2.74
CA LEU A 58 1.50 -14.90 -2.68
C LEU A 58 2.98 -15.23 -2.87
N THR A 59 3.47 -16.22 -2.12
CA THR A 59 4.86 -16.68 -2.16
C THR A 59 4.94 -18.20 -2.35
N PRO A 60 5.96 -18.74 -3.05
CA PRO A 60 6.16 -20.19 -3.11
C PRO A 60 6.25 -20.79 -1.71
N GLY A 61 5.53 -21.89 -1.48
CA GLY A 61 5.43 -22.53 -0.16
C GLY A 61 4.24 -22.09 0.70
N ASP A 62 3.47 -21.08 0.27
CA ASP A 62 2.21 -20.74 0.93
C ASP A 62 1.22 -21.92 0.87
N ARG A 63 0.50 -22.15 1.97
CA ARG A 63 -0.61 -23.13 2.01
C ARG A 63 -1.85 -22.51 1.39
N LEU A 64 -2.65 -23.29 0.67
CA LEU A 64 -3.93 -22.81 0.16
C LEU A 64 -5.03 -23.07 1.18
N VAL A 65 -5.87 -22.06 1.41
CA VAL A 65 -7.05 -22.12 2.28
C VAL A 65 -8.30 -21.72 1.51
N PHE A 66 -9.46 -22.27 1.86
CA PHE A 66 -10.72 -21.90 1.19
C PHE A 66 -11.02 -20.41 1.32
N ALA A 67 -11.43 -19.78 0.22
CA ALA A 67 -11.75 -18.36 0.18
C ALA A 67 -13.17 -18.04 0.69
N PHE A 68 -14.11 -18.97 0.50
CA PHE A 68 -15.54 -18.79 0.70
C PHE A 68 -16.16 -19.96 1.49
N ASP A 69 -17.48 -19.87 1.68
CA ASP A 69 -18.33 -20.85 2.36
C ASP A 69 -17.94 -21.12 3.83
N ASP A 70 -18.55 -22.14 4.42
CA ASP A 70 -18.35 -22.50 5.84
C ASP A 70 -16.92 -22.96 6.15
N ARG A 71 -16.18 -23.35 5.11
CA ARG A 71 -14.78 -23.79 5.21
C ARG A 71 -13.77 -22.65 5.08
N LYS A 72 -14.22 -21.40 4.95
CA LYS A 72 -13.33 -20.24 4.76
C LYS A 72 -12.17 -20.21 5.76
N GLY A 73 -10.95 -20.09 5.24
CA GLY A 73 -9.72 -20.05 6.04
C GLY A 73 -9.19 -21.43 6.47
N GLN A 74 -9.94 -22.51 6.23
CA GLN A 74 -9.44 -23.87 6.47
C GLN A 74 -8.46 -24.28 5.36
N PRO A 75 -7.36 -24.98 5.69
CA PRO A 75 -6.45 -25.53 4.70
C PRO A 75 -7.14 -26.49 3.74
N ILE A 76 -6.76 -26.41 2.47
CA ILE A 76 -7.21 -27.30 1.40
C ILE A 76 -6.24 -28.47 1.29
N THR A 77 -6.77 -29.70 1.29
CA THR A 77 -6.01 -30.90 0.93
C THR A 77 -6.36 -31.35 -0.49
N PRO A 78 -5.54 -32.19 -1.13
CA PRO A 78 -5.85 -32.68 -2.48
C PRO A 78 -7.21 -33.40 -2.57
N GLU A 79 -7.64 -34.08 -1.52
CA GLU A 79 -8.89 -34.84 -1.45
C GLU A 79 -10.12 -33.93 -1.41
N ASP A 80 -9.95 -32.68 -0.98
CA ASP A 80 -11.01 -31.67 -0.96
C ASP A 80 -11.44 -31.23 -2.37
N ILE A 81 -10.62 -31.48 -3.39
CA ILE A 81 -10.87 -31.08 -4.78
C ILE A 81 -11.13 -32.35 -5.62
N PRO A 82 -12.37 -32.86 -5.66
CA PRO A 82 -12.73 -34.03 -6.44
C PRO A 82 -12.61 -33.80 -7.95
N LEU A 83 -12.46 -34.91 -8.68
CA LEU A 83 -12.28 -34.92 -10.14
C LEU A 83 -13.55 -34.44 -10.85
N ASP A 84 -13.38 -33.56 -11.85
CA ASP A 84 -14.45 -33.06 -12.72
C ASP A 84 -15.61 -32.37 -11.97
N GLU A 85 -15.33 -31.85 -10.76
CA GLU A 85 -16.28 -31.08 -9.95
C GLU A 85 -16.06 -29.56 -10.04
N ARG A 86 -16.91 -28.80 -9.34
CA ARG A 86 -16.85 -27.34 -9.30
C ARG A 86 -15.48 -26.87 -8.77
N PRO A 87 -14.88 -25.83 -9.39
CA PRO A 87 -13.66 -25.23 -8.87
C PRO A 87 -13.81 -24.73 -7.43
N ALA A 88 -12.77 -24.94 -6.61
CA ALA A 88 -12.68 -24.30 -5.31
C ALA A 88 -11.86 -23.01 -5.39
N PHE A 89 -12.34 -21.95 -4.75
CA PHE A 89 -11.58 -20.71 -4.62
C PHE A 89 -10.73 -20.71 -3.37
N ALA A 90 -9.50 -20.23 -3.49
CA ALA A 90 -8.54 -20.22 -2.40
C ALA A 90 -7.76 -18.92 -2.30
N TYR A 91 -7.24 -18.68 -1.09
CA TYR A 91 -6.21 -17.70 -0.82
C TYR A 91 -4.95 -18.38 -0.27
N PRO A 92 -3.76 -17.78 -0.49
CA PRO A 92 -2.53 -18.25 0.12
C PRO A 92 -2.48 -17.83 1.59
N MET A 93 -1.95 -18.72 2.41
CA MET A 93 -1.69 -18.56 3.82
C MET A 93 -0.21 -18.84 4.08
N ASP A 94 0.44 -17.90 4.76
CA ASP A 94 1.80 -18.09 5.21
C ASP A 94 1.87 -19.27 6.21
N PRO A 95 2.71 -20.31 5.98
CA PRO A 95 2.70 -21.51 6.80
C PRO A 95 3.28 -21.30 8.22
N ILE A 96 4.01 -20.21 8.45
CA ILE A 96 4.66 -19.92 9.74
C ILE A 96 3.79 -18.98 10.57
N THR A 97 3.31 -17.90 9.96
CA THR A 97 2.52 -16.86 10.64
C THR A 97 1.01 -17.09 10.59
N GLU A 98 0.57 -18.06 9.78
CA GLU A 98 -0.84 -18.38 9.49
C GLU A 98 -1.66 -17.19 8.96
N VAL A 99 -0.97 -16.15 8.48
CA VAL A 99 -1.63 -14.98 7.89
C VAL A 99 -2.17 -15.35 6.52
N VAL A 100 -3.50 -15.33 6.38
CA VAL A 100 -4.18 -15.44 5.09
C VAL A 100 -4.01 -14.14 4.31
N ARG A 101 -3.38 -14.21 3.13
CA ARG A 101 -3.03 -13.09 2.25
C ARG A 101 -4.20 -12.68 1.35
N SER A 102 -5.40 -12.55 1.92
CA SER A 102 -6.66 -12.33 1.18
C SER A 102 -6.94 -10.88 0.79
N ARG A 103 -6.19 -9.90 1.31
CA ARG A 103 -6.44 -8.48 1.05
C ARG A 103 -5.72 -7.93 -0.18
N PHE A 104 -4.97 -8.77 -0.88
CA PHE A 104 -4.48 -8.45 -2.21
C PHE A 104 -5.27 -9.26 -3.22
N ARG A 105 -6.13 -8.60 -4.01
CA ARG A 105 -7.09 -9.24 -4.93
C ARG A 105 -6.44 -10.28 -5.84
N LEU A 106 -5.24 -10.00 -6.33
CA LEU A 106 -4.50 -10.89 -7.24
C LEU A 106 -3.98 -12.19 -6.57
N ASN A 107 -4.19 -12.35 -5.26
CA ASN A 107 -3.89 -13.60 -4.57
C ASN A 107 -5.04 -14.61 -4.63
N GLN A 108 -6.22 -14.26 -5.15
CA GLN A 108 -7.29 -15.24 -5.31
C GLN A 108 -6.93 -16.21 -6.43
N VAL A 109 -6.95 -17.50 -6.11
CA VAL A 109 -6.73 -18.59 -7.06
C VAL A 109 -7.93 -19.52 -7.09
N LEU A 110 -8.05 -20.28 -8.17
CA LEU A 110 -9.02 -21.37 -8.31
C LEU A 110 -8.28 -22.69 -8.48
N LEU A 111 -8.80 -23.73 -7.84
CA LEU A 111 -8.32 -25.11 -7.90
C LEU A 111 -9.32 -25.97 -8.65
N VAL A 112 -8.84 -26.75 -9.60
CA VAL A 112 -9.65 -27.70 -10.38
C VAL A 112 -8.88 -29.00 -10.51
N ARG A 113 -9.56 -30.14 -10.36
CA ARG A 113 -8.98 -31.45 -10.67
C ARG A 113 -9.57 -31.98 -11.97
N LEU A 114 -8.68 -32.21 -12.94
CA LEU A 114 -8.98 -32.79 -14.24
C LEU A 114 -8.29 -34.14 -14.40
N LYS A 115 -8.71 -34.92 -15.40
CA LYS A 115 -8.02 -36.16 -15.77
C LYS A 115 -6.58 -35.84 -16.23
N PRO A 116 -5.53 -36.47 -15.66
CA PRO A 116 -4.15 -36.18 -16.03
C PRO A 116 -3.84 -36.35 -17.53
N GLU A 117 -4.56 -37.25 -18.19
CA GLU A 117 -4.44 -37.54 -19.63
C GLU A 117 -5.00 -36.40 -20.49
N GLY A 118 -5.96 -35.63 -19.95
CA GLY A 118 -6.53 -34.45 -20.60
C GLY A 118 -5.66 -33.19 -20.47
N LEU A 119 -4.62 -33.21 -19.63
CA LEU A 119 -3.69 -32.08 -19.48
C LEU A 119 -2.65 -32.06 -20.61
N SER A 120 -2.34 -30.87 -21.10
CA SER A 120 -1.16 -30.67 -21.95
C SER A 120 0.12 -31.04 -21.20
N GLU A 121 1.18 -31.42 -21.90
CA GLU A 121 2.49 -31.73 -21.30
C GLU A 121 2.98 -30.58 -20.42
N ARG A 122 2.96 -29.36 -20.94
CA ARG A 122 3.33 -28.15 -20.20
C ARG A 122 2.50 -27.93 -18.94
N THR A 123 1.19 -28.18 -18.97
CA THR A 123 0.34 -28.02 -17.78
C THR A 123 0.64 -29.11 -16.74
N ARG A 124 0.92 -30.34 -17.20
CA ARG A 124 1.19 -31.49 -16.33
C ARG A 124 2.44 -31.28 -15.48
N GLU A 125 3.43 -30.52 -15.94
CA GLU A 125 4.63 -30.12 -15.17
C GLU A 125 4.31 -29.37 -13.86
N TYR A 126 3.19 -28.65 -13.82
CA TYR A 126 2.75 -27.85 -12.67
C TYR A 126 1.56 -28.47 -11.93
N ALA A 127 1.10 -29.65 -12.37
CA ALA A 127 -0.08 -30.30 -11.82
C ALA A 127 0.29 -31.35 -10.76
N LEU A 128 -0.58 -31.51 -9.76
CA LEU A 128 -0.48 -32.58 -8.77
C LEU A 128 -1.58 -33.60 -9.03
N GLN A 129 -1.28 -34.72 -9.70
CA GLN A 129 -2.25 -35.78 -10.00
C GLN A 129 -3.54 -35.23 -10.66
N GLY A 130 -3.39 -34.34 -11.64
CA GLY A 130 -4.51 -33.70 -12.33
C GLY A 130 -5.08 -32.44 -11.64
N LEU A 131 -4.67 -32.14 -10.41
CA LEU A 131 -4.98 -30.89 -9.72
C LEU A 131 -4.14 -29.75 -10.27
N VAL A 132 -4.80 -28.69 -10.71
CA VAL A 132 -4.19 -27.47 -11.24
C VAL A 132 -4.70 -26.25 -10.49
N CYS A 133 -3.84 -25.21 -10.41
CA CYS A 133 -4.13 -23.96 -9.73
C CYS A 133 -3.92 -22.80 -10.70
N TYR A 134 -4.94 -21.95 -10.88
CA TYR A 134 -4.88 -20.78 -11.75
C TYR A 134 -5.29 -19.52 -11.00
N SER A 135 -4.91 -18.35 -11.53
CA SER A 135 -5.46 -17.06 -11.09
C SER A 135 -6.99 -17.08 -11.23
N ALA A 136 -7.71 -16.66 -10.19
CA ALA A 136 -9.14 -16.41 -10.26
C ALA A 136 -9.47 -15.02 -10.83
N VAL A 137 -8.48 -14.27 -11.30
CA VAL A 137 -8.65 -12.95 -11.88
C VAL A 137 -8.45 -13.02 -13.40
N CYS A 138 -9.46 -12.57 -14.14
CA CYS A 138 -9.51 -12.56 -15.59
C CYS A 138 -8.46 -11.60 -16.17
N THR A 139 -7.74 -12.05 -17.20
CA THR A 139 -6.70 -11.26 -17.87
C THR A 139 -7.25 -10.17 -18.80
N HIS A 140 -8.54 -10.21 -19.12
CA HIS A 140 -9.18 -9.21 -19.98
C HIS A 140 -9.35 -7.85 -19.26
N THR A 141 -10.15 -7.83 -18.19
CA THR A 141 -10.49 -6.60 -17.43
C THR A 141 -10.18 -6.69 -15.94
N GLY A 142 -9.66 -7.82 -15.46
CA GLY A 142 -9.34 -8.00 -14.05
C GLY A 142 -10.54 -8.31 -13.14
N CYS A 143 -11.67 -8.72 -13.72
CA CYS A 143 -12.82 -9.25 -12.97
C CYS A 143 -12.52 -10.64 -12.39
N ASP A 144 -13.27 -11.04 -11.36
CA ASP A 144 -13.19 -12.39 -10.83
C ASP A 144 -13.80 -13.40 -11.83
N VAL A 145 -13.17 -14.56 -11.98
CA VAL A 145 -13.63 -15.69 -12.79
C VAL A 145 -14.43 -16.61 -11.86
N SER A 146 -15.75 -16.58 -11.94
CA SER A 146 -16.67 -17.24 -10.99
C SER A 146 -17.89 -17.86 -11.64
#